data_AF-A0A4Q6AMU1-F1
#
_entry.id   AF-A0A4Q6AMU1-F1
#
_cell.length_a   1.000
_cell.length_b   1.000
_cell.length_c   1.000
_cell.angle_alpha   90.00
_cell.angle_beta   90.00
_cell.angle_gamma   90.00
#
_symmetry.space_group_name_H-M   'P 1'
#
loop_
_entity.id
_entity.type
_entity.pdbx_description
1 polymer ?
#
loop_
_entity_poly.entity_id
_entity_poly.type
_entity_poly.pdbx_seq_one_letter_code
_entity_poly.pdbx_strand_id
1 'polypeptide(L)'
;VAARTYAVYHLIYARRFSSDRIWDVDDTINFQAYTGTSLVSDKTDLAISSTEGQILTFRGNVIQAFYHADSGGQTEDALSVWSQAIPFTVARPEAPEVQVAKSVWERNFSLAAMENELRAAGLLEKGKSLKSIVIPVVGRSPSGRVKSMAMIDSSGQHKTMPMSIFRKVAGQMPSPLFYLEKDPKSARSILIKGVGFGHGVGMSQQGAAALAGQKAWDYKQILGYYYLNTTLCTLDAGNDSMPECKSQKEKVAQTNAGR
;
A
#
# COMPACT_ATOMS: atom_id res chain seq x y z
N VAL A 1 11.89 6.32 -10.97
CA VAL A 1 11.85 4.88 -11.37
C VAL A 1 10.55 4.17 -11.02
N ALA A 2 10.21 3.92 -9.74
CA ALA A 2 9.00 3.14 -9.36
C ALA A 2 7.71 3.73 -9.95
N ALA A 3 7.55 5.06 -9.84
CA ALA A 3 6.41 5.77 -10.43
C ALA A 3 6.29 5.54 -11.95
N ARG A 4 7.39 5.73 -12.70
CA ARG A 4 7.44 5.46 -14.15
C ARG A 4 7.14 4.00 -14.47
N THR A 5 7.69 3.07 -13.71
CA THR A 5 7.48 1.63 -13.90
C THR A 5 5.99 1.28 -13.79
N TYR A 6 5.33 1.81 -12.76
CA TYR A 6 3.93 1.57 -12.52
C TYR A 6 3.04 2.18 -13.62
N ALA A 7 3.36 3.38 -14.10
CA ALA A 7 2.66 3.98 -15.25
C ALA A 7 2.83 3.13 -16.51
N VAL A 8 4.06 2.71 -16.82
CA VAL A 8 4.37 1.86 -17.98
C VAL A 8 3.65 0.51 -17.91
N TYR A 9 3.59 -0.11 -16.72
CA TYR A 9 2.84 -1.35 -16.52
C TYR A 9 1.36 -1.22 -16.93
N HIS A 10 0.70 -0.14 -16.51
CA HIS A 10 -0.72 0.08 -16.83
C HIS A 10 -0.94 0.42 -18.31
N LEU A 11 -0.03 1.18 -18.93
CA LEU A 11 -0.06 1.42 -20.38
C LEU A 11 0.05 0.12 -21.19
N ILE A 12 0.98 -0.78 -20.82
CA ILE A 12 1.14 -2.09 -21.48
C ILE A 12 -0.12 -2.95 -21.26
N TYR A 13 -0.66 -2.95 -20.04
CA TYR A 13 -1.87 -3.70 -19.71
C TYR A 13 -3.08 -3.20 -20.52
N ALA A 14 -3.32 -1.88 -20.56
CA ALA A 14 -4.40 -1.26 -21.32
C ALA A 14 -4.33 -1.63 -22.80
N ARG A 15 -3.15 -1.46 -23.43
CA ARG A 15 -2.94 -1.77 -24.87
C ARG A 15 -3.11 -3.25 -25.22
N ARG A 16 -2.86 -4.17 -24.29
CA ARG A 16 -3.00 -5.63 -24.53
C ARG A 16 -4.40 -6.17 -24.27
N PHE A 17 -5.18 -5.53 -23.39
CA PHE A 17 -6.39 -6.14 -22.84
C PHE A 17 -7.62 -5.22 -22.84
N SER A 18 -7.58 -4.02 -23.44
CA SER A 18 -8.73 -3.13 -23.51
C SER A 18 -8.81 -2.36 -24.83
N SER A 19 -9.86 -2.63 -25.63
CA SER A 19 -10.26 -1.82 -26.79
C SER A 19 -11.12 -0.61 -26.42
N ASP A 20 -11.71 -0.58 -25.21
CA ASP A 20 -12.81 0.32 -24.86
C ASP A 20 -12.66 1.00 -23.48
N ARG A 21 -11.48 1.57 -23.18
CA ARG A 21 -11.31 2.45 -22.02
C ARG A 21 -10.60 3.75 -22.40
N ILE A 22 -11.14 4.86 -21.91
CA ILE A 22 -10.77 6.24 -22.27
C ILE A 22 -9.65 6.79 -21.35
N TRP A 23 -9.24 6.05 -20.30
CA TRP A 23 -8.26 6.55 -19.31
C TRP A 23 -7.34 5.43 -18.77
N ASP A 24 -6.05 5.74 -18.66
CA ASP A 24 -4.97 4.79 -18.31
C ASP A 24 -4.55 4.80 -16.81
N VAL A 25 -4.93 5.84 -16.04
CA VAL A 25 -4.68 6.00 -14.59
C VAL A 25 -5.82 6.83 -13.98
N ASP A 26 -6.35 6.46 -12.82
CA ASP A 26 -7.44 7.17 -12.12
C ASP A 26 -6.94 8.06 -10.96
N ASP A 27 -7.71 9.09 -10.57
CA ASP A 27 -7.36 10.14 -9.58
C ASP A 27 -7.72 9.78 -8.12
N THR A 28 -8.18 8.55 -7.88
CA THR A 28 -8.46 8.04 -6.54
C THR A 28 -7.21 7.48 -5.84
N ILE A 29 -7.25 7.34 -4.50
CA ILE A 29 -6.22 6.69 -3.63
C ILE A 29 -5.80 5.26 -4.05
N ASN A 30 -6.31 4.75 -5.17
CA ASN A 30 -5.93 3.48 -5.77
C ASN A 30 -4.70 3.57 -6.70
N PHE A 31 -4.29 4.77 -7.15
CA PHE A 31 -3.09 4.99 -7.99
C PHE A 31 -2.36 6.28 -7.54
N GLN A 32 -1.15 6.52 -8.06
CA GLN A 32 -0.15 7.49 -7.57
C GLN A 32 -0.71 8.86 -7.14
N ALA A 33 -0.27 9.39 -6.00
CA ALA A 33 -0.56 10.77 -5.63
C ALA A 33 0.07 11.75 -6.65
N TYR A 34 -0.73 12.29 -7.56
CA TYR A 34 -0.36 13.38 -8.46
C TYR A 34 -0.85 14.69 -7.86
N THR A 35 0.08 15.49 -7.36
CA THR A 35 -0.20 16.77 -6.67
C THR A 35 -0.13 17.99 -7.61
N GLY A 36 -0.11 17.78 -8.94
CA GLY A 36 0.06 18.86 -9.93
C GLY A 36 1.49 19.40 -10.02
N THR A 37 1.71 20.39 -10.90
CA THR A 37 3.02 21.04 -11.13
C THR A 37 3.46 21.99 -10.00
N SER A 38 2.68 22.12 -8.93
CA SER A 38 2.94 23.02 -7.80
C SER A 38 4.04 22.56 -6.83
N LEU A 39 4.62 21.37 -7.04
CA LEU A 39 5.75 20.83 -6.25
C LEU A 39 6.97 20.52 -7.13
N VAL A 40 7.10 21.20 -8.27
CA VAL A 40 8.30 21.18 -9.10
C VAL A 40 9.43 21.88 -8.34
N SER A 41 10.57 21.21 -8.23
CA SER A 41 11.80 21.78 -7.69
C SER A 41 12.96 21.29 -8.53
N ASP A 42 14.06 22.06 -8.59
CA ASP A 42 15.27 21.66 -9.32
C ASP A 42 15.77 20.27 -8.89
N LYS A 43 15.55 19.89 -7.63
CA LYS A 43 15.89 18.56 -7.11
C LYS A 43 14.99 17.45 -7.67
N THR A 44 13.70 17.72 -7.79
CA THR A 44 12.73 16.79 -8.38
C THR A 44 13.02 16.59 -9.87
N ASP A 45 13.31 17.69 -10.59
CA ASP A 45 13.65 17.65 -12.01
C ASP A 45 14.97 16.93 -12.27
N LEU A 46 15.98 17.18 -11.43
CA LEU A 46 17.24 16.44 -11.47
C LEU A 46 17.03 14.95 -11.20
N ALA A 47 16.19 14.57 -10.22
CA ALA A 47 15.88 13.16 -9.95
C ALA A 47 15.14 12.49 -11.13
N ILE A 48 14.27 13.23 -11.82
CA ILE A 48 13.55 12.74 -13.00
C ILE A 48 14.50 12.54 -14.17
N SER A 49 15.33 13.55 -14.49
CA SER A 49 16.28 13.51 -15.63
C SER A 49 17.41 12.51 -15.41
N SER A 50 17.97 12.44 -14.20
CA SER A 50 19.01 11.45 -13.85
C SER A 50 18.53 9.99 -13.85
N THR A 51 17.21 9.78 -13.82
CA THR A 51 16.60 8.44 -13.93
C THR A 51 15.72 8.33 -15.18
N GLU A 52 15.99 9.12 -16.21
CA GLU A 52 15.22 9.15 -17.45
C GLU A 52 15.15 7.75 -18.08
N GLY A 53 13.96 7.38 -18.56
CA GLY A 53 13.71 6.06 -19.16
C GLY A 53 13.80 4.87 -18.21
N GLN A 54 14.31 5.02 -16.97
CA GLN A 54 14.54 3.87 -16.10
C GLN A 54 13.26 3.32 -15.47
N ILE A 55 13.09 2.01 -15.56
CA ILE A 55 11.99 1.20 -15.02
C ILE A 55 12.51 -0.11 -14.38
N LEU A 56 11.66 -0.74 -13.57
CA LEU A 56 11.93 -2.06 -13.00
C LEU A 56 11.24 -3.18 -13.78
N THR A 57 11.96 -4.28 -13.97
CA THR A 57 11.45 -5.50 -14.60
C THR A 57 11.72 -6.73 -13.73
N PHE A 58 10.88 -7.75 -13.85
CA PHE A 58 11.08 -9.07 -13.28
C PHE A 58 10.96 -10.12 -14.38
N ARG A 59 12.02 -10.92 -14.59
CA ARG A 59 12.12 -11.89 -15.69
C ARG A 59 11.77 -11.27 -17.06
N GLY A 60 12.23 -10.04 -17.30
CA GLY A 60 12.01 -9.30 -18.55
C GLY A 60 10.64 -8.62 -18.69
N ASN A 61 9.70 -8.82 -17.75
CA ASN A 61 8.40 -8.17 -17.77
C ASN A 61 8.41 -6.94 -16.84
N VAL A 62 7.80 -5.83 -17.27
CA VAL A 62 7.60 -4.66 -16.41
C VAL A 62 6.79 -5.06 -15.17
N ILE A 63 7.24 -4.64 -14.00
CA ILE A 63 6.54 -4.97 -12.75
C ILE A 63 5.43 -3.96 -12.45
N GLN A 64 4.41 -4.40 -11.71
CA GLN A 64 3.51 -3.48 -11.04
C GLN A 64 4.20 -2.95 -9.77
N ALA A 65 4.96 -1.86 -9.91
CA ALA A 65 5.77 -1.29 -8.83
C ALA A 65 4.93 -0.56 -7.77
N PHE A 66 4.30 -1.31 -6.86
CA PHE A 66 3.53 -0.75 -5.76
C PHE A 66 4.40 0.02 -4.76
N TYR A 67 3.87 1.11 -4.22
CA TYR A 67 4.51 1.90 -3.17
C TYR A 67 3.46 2.65 -2.34
N HIS A 68 3.85 3.05 -1.13
CA HIS A 68 2.98 3.72 -0.17
C HIS A 68 3.77 4.73 0.67
N ALA A 69 3.07 5.64 1.37
CA ALA A 69 3.72 6.74 2.07
C ALA A 69 4.51 6.26 3.31
N ASP A 70 3.90 5.43 4.14
CA ASP A 70 4.53 4.92 5.36
C ASP A 70 4.05 3.51 5.71
N SER A 71 4.99 2.59 5.90
CA SER A 71 4.70 1.21 6.25
C SER A 71 4.26 1.01 7.70
N GLY A 72 4.48 1.98 8.58
CA GLY A 72 4.30 1.84 10.02
C GLY A 72 5.38 0.98 10.70
N GLY A 73 6.46 0.66 9.96
CA GLY A 73 7.63 -0.10 10.44
C GLY A 73 7.85 -1.45 9.75
N GLN A 74 6.91 -1.90 8.92
CA GLN A 74 7.05 -3.13 8.13
C GLN A 74 6.13 -3.10 6.90
N THR A 75 6.65 -3.51 5.74
CA THR A 75 5.88 -3.72 4.51
C THR A 75 5.06 -5.01 4.57
N GLU A 76 4.12 -5.17 3.65
CA GLU A 76 3.17 -6.27 3.58
C GLU A 76 3.34 -7.09 2.31
N ASP A 77 2.99 -8.36 2.39
CA ASP A 77 2.92 -9.26 1.24
C ASP A 77 1.65 -8.96 0.43
N ALA A 78 1.79 -8.86 -0.89
CA ALA A 78 0.66 -8.70 -1.79
C ALA A 78 -0.39 -9.81 -1.63
N LEU A 79 0.01 -11.03 -1.27
CA LEU A 79 -0.89 -12.14 -0.98
C LEU A 79 -1.81 -11.84 0.21
N SER A 80 -1.29 -11.16 1.23
CA SER A 80 -2.07 -10.77 2.41
C SER A 80 -3.12 -9.70 2.11
N VAL A 81 -2.88 -8.84 1.12
CA VAL A 81 -3.74 -7.69 0.79
C VAL A 81 -4.71 -7.99 -0.34
N TRP A 82 -4.24 -8.67 -1.40
CA TRP A 82 -4.96 -8.88 -2.65
C TRP A 82 -5.13 -10.35 -3.04
N SER A 83 -4.72 -11.28 -2.17
CA SER A 83 -4.77 -12.73 -2.45
C SER A 83 -4.03 -13.14 -3.74
N GLN A 84 -3.06 -12.32 -4.16
CA GLN A 84 -2.21 -12.56 -5.32
C GLN A 84 -0.75 -12.48 -4.90
N ALA A 85 0.00 -13.56 -5.11
CA ALA A 85 1.43 -13.57 -4.85
C ALA A 85 2.15 -12.70 -5.89
N ILE A 86 2.97 -11.77 -5.41
CA ILE A 86 3.81 -10.91 -6.25
C ILE A 86 5.28 -11.21 -5.89
N PRO A 87 6.03 -11.92 -6.74
CA PRO A 87 7.30 -12.54 -6.37
C PRO A 87 8.44 -11.55 -6.08
N PHE A 88 8.24 -10.28 -6.41
CA PHE A 88 9.20 -9.20 -6.22
C PHE A 88 8.82 -8.25 -5.08
N THR A 89 7.69 -8.43 -4.40
CA THR A 89 7.33 -7.66 -3.20
C THR A 89 7.04 -8.61 -2.06
N VAL A 90 7.88 -8.61 -1.03
CA VAL A 90 7.68 -9.45 0.17
C VAL A 90 7.50 -8.56 1.39
N ALA A 91 6.76 -9.06 2.38
CA ALA A 91 6.69 -8.41 3.68
C ALA A 91 8.09 -8.38 4.33
N ARG A 92 8.55 -7.19 4.72
CA ARG A 92 9.84 -6.99 5.39
C ARG A 92 9.77 -5.79 6.34
N PRO A 93 10.37 -5.86 7.54
CA PRO A 93 10.56 -4.69 8.40
C PRO A 93 11.22 -3.54 7.64
N GLU A 94 11.02 -2.30 8.08
CA GLU A 94 11.93 -1.23 7.65
C GLU A 94 13.37 -1.57 8.08
N ALA A 95 14.36 -1.07 7.34
CA ALA A 95 15.73 -1.47 7.57
C ALA A 95 16.18 -1.11 9.00
N PRO A 96 16.67 -2.08 9.80
CA PRO A 96 16.95 -1.87 11.23
C PRO A 96 18.02 -0.81 11.49
N GLU A 97 18.85 -0.52 10.51
CA GLU A 97 19.90 0.49 10.56
C GLU A 97 19.38 1.93 10.46
N VAL A 98 18.11 2.16 10.11
CA VAL A 98 17.51 3.49 10.02
C VAL A 98 16.34 3.68 10.98
N GLN A 99 16.13 4.94 11.39
CA GLN A 99 14.96 5.35 12.15
C GLN A 99 13.93 5.95 11.19
N VAL A 100 12.79 5.27 11.04
CA VAL A 100 11.68 5.75 10.21
C VAL A 100 10.60 6.34 11.12
N ALA A 101 10.33 7.63 10.97
CA ALA A 101 9.25 8.29 11.69
C ALA A 101 7.91 7.65 11.28
N LYS A 102 7.07 7.35 12.27
CA LYS A 102 5.78 6.68 12.04
C LYS A 102 4.66 7.71 12.01
N SER A 103 3.89 7.72 10.94
CA SER A 103 2.61 8.42 10.82
C SER A 103 1.59 7.74 11.73
N VAL A 104 1.32 8.33 12.89
CA VAL A 104 0.26 7.89 13.80
C VAL A 104 -1.04 8.60 13.44
N TRP A 105 -2.17 7.90 13.56
CA TRP A 105 -3.48 8.46 13.28
C TRP A 105 -4.55 7.90 14.21
N GLU A 106 -5.57 8.72 14.47
CA GLU A 106 -6.71 8.35 15.30
C GLU A 106 -8.03 8.70 14.60
N ARG A 107 -9.04 7.87 14.82
CA ARG A 107 -10.41 8.07 14.39
C ARG A 107 -11.38 7.56 15.44
N ASN A 108 -12.38 8.36 15.77
CA ASN A 108 -13.49 7.96 16.63
C ASN A 108 -14.71 7.62 15.79
N PHE A 109 -15.35 6.51 16.13
CA PHE A 109 -16.58 6.06 15.49
C PHE A 109 -17.71 5.97 16.50
N SER A 110 -18.82 6.65 16.19
CA SER A 110 -20.06 6.48 16.93
C SER A 110 -20.62 5.08 16.70
N LEU A 111 -20.98 4.38 17.77
CA LEU A 111 -21.67 3.09 17.68
C LEU A 111 -22.97 3.22 16.88
N ALA A 112 -23.72 4.31 17.06
CA ALA A 112 -24.98 4.51 16.35
C ALA A 112 -24.77 4.66 14.83
N ALA A 113 -23.76 5.42 14.42
CA ALA A 113 -23.41 5.57 13.00
C ALA A 113 -22.97 4.22 12.41
N MET A 114 -22.10 3.51 13.12
CA MET A 114 -21.63 2.20 12.71
C MET A 114 -22.76 1.18 12.58
N GLU A 115 -23.71 1.17 13.52
CA GLU A 115 -24.89 0.29 13.43
C GLU A 115 -25.75 0.60 12.21
N ASN A 116 -25.92 1.87 11.84
CA ASN A 116 -26.67 2.25 10.64
C ASN A 116 -25.99 1.72 9.38
N GLU A 117 -24.67 1.91 9.27
CA GLU A 117 -23.90 1.40 8.14
C GLU A 117 -23.85 -0.14 8.11
N LEU A 118 -23.79 -0.80 9.27
CA LEU A 118 -23.89 -2.26 9.35
C LEU A 118 -25.26 -2.79 8.91
N ARG A 119 -26.34 -2.07 9.21
CA ARG A 119 -27.70 -2.41 8.70
C ARG A 119 -27.79 -2.21 7.20
N ALA A 120 -27.26 -1.10 6.68
CA ALA A 120 -27.20 -0.83 5.25
C ALA A 120 -26.38 -1.90 4.50
N ALA A 121 -25.32 -2.42 5.12
CA ALA A 121 -24.52 -3.52 4.59
C ALA A 121 -25.16 -4.92 4.78
N GLY A 122 -26.35 -5.03 5.39
CA GLY A 122 -27.02 -6.31 5.66
C GLY A 122 -26.35 -7.16 6.74
N LEU A 123 -25.42 -6.58 7.50
CA LEU A 123 -24.68 -7.29 8.55
C LEU A 123 -25.38 -7.26 9.90
N LEU A 124 -26.15 -6.20 10.19
CA LEU A 124 -26.91 -6.07 11.43
C LEU A 124 -28.42 -6.08 11.14
N GLU A 125 -29.16 -6.91 11.88
CA GLU A 125 -30.62 -7.00 11.73
C GLU A 125 -31.36 -5.81 12.36
N LYS A 126 -32.58 -5.54 11.89
CA LYS A 126 -33.45 -4.51 12.46
C LYS A 126 -33.76 -4.84 13.92
N GLY A 127 -33.61 -3.86 14.81
CA GLY A 127 -33.85 -4.03 16.25
C GLY A 127 -32.70 -4.68 17.04
N LYS A 128 -31.63 -5.14 16.36
CA LYS A 128 -30.38 -5.54 17.03
C LYS A 128 -29.43 -4.35 17.16
N SER A 129 -28.58 -4.39 18.19
CA SER A 129 -27.53 -3.38 18.43
C SER A 129 -26.16 -4.03 18.40
N LEU A 130 -25.14 -3.25 18.08
CA LEU A 130 -23.75 -3.70 18.10
C LEU A 130 -23.27 -3.78 19.55
N LYS A 131 -22.84 -4.95 20.00
CA LYS A 131 -22.31 -5.16 21.35
C LYS A 131 -20.81 -4.92 21.39
N SER A 132 -20.07 -5.47 20.43
CA SER A 132 -18.63 -5.26 20.32
C SER A 132 -18.12 -5.58 18.92
N ILE A 133 -16.93 -5.04 18.63
CA ILE A 133 -16.11 -5.42 17.50
C ILE A 133 -14.76 -5.84 18.04
N VAL A 134 -14.26 -6.98 17.57
CA VAL A 134 -12.95 -7.51 17.94
C VAL A 134 -12.15 -7.84 16.69
N ILE A 135 -10.84 -7.68 16.77
CA ILE A 135 -9.91 -8.14 15.73
C ILE A 135 -9.29 -9.43 16.26
N PRO A 136 -9.73 -10.61 15.82
CA PRO A 136 -9.10 -11.86 16.24
C PRO A 136 -7.68 -11.95 15.70
N VAL A 137 -6.81 -12.75 16.33
CA VAL A 137 -5.42 -12.95 15.88
C VAL A 137 -5.37 -13.41 14.42
N VAL A 138 -6.23 -14.36 14.04
CA VAL A 138 -6.37 -14.83 12.65
C VAL A 138 -6.87 -13.76 11.67
N GLY A 139 -7.47 -12.69 12.20
CA GLY A 139 -7.90 -11.51 11.46
C GLY A 139 -6.76 -10.54 11.14
N ARG A 140 -5.53 -10.82 11.56
CA ARG A 140 -4.34 -10.04 11.21
C ARG A 140 -3.46 -10.79 10.21
N SER A 141 -2.77 -10.03 9.37
CA SER A 141 -1.66 -10.52 8.57
C SER A 141 -0.40 -10.70 9.44
N PRO A 142 0.65 -11.36 8.93
CA PRO A 142 1.95 -11.43 9.63
C PRO A 142 2.53 -10.06 9.96
N SER A 143 2.28 -9.04 9.15
CA SER A 143 2.72 -7.66 9.42
C SER A 143 1.83 -6.92 10.43
N GLY A 144 0.83 -7.59 11.01
CA GLY A 144 -0.12 -7.00 11.96
C GLY A 144 -1.28 -6.21 11.34
N ARG A 145 -1.36 -6.08 10.01
CA ARG A 145 -2.46 -5.37 9.33
C ARG A 145 -3.78 -6.15 9.46
N VAL A 146 -4.88 -5.44 9.64
CA VAL A 146 -6.22 -6.03 9.80
C VAL A 146 -6.74 -6.50 8.44
N LYS A 147 -7.02 -7.80 8.34
CA LYS A 147 -7.66 -8.46 7.18
C LYS A 147 -9.15 -8.66 7.42
N SER A 148 -9.54 -8.94 8.66
CA SER A 148 -10.94 -9.16 9.05
C SER A 148 -11.15 -8.90 10.53
N MET A 149 -12.40 -8.63 10.88
CA MET A 149 -12.86 -8.43 12.24
C MET A 149 -14.08 -9.31 12.50
N ALA A 150 -14.42 -9.51 13.77
CA ALA A 150 -15.68 -10.12 14.17
C ALA A 150 -16.54 -9.08 14.89
N MET A 151 -17.79 -8.94 14.48
CA MET A 151 -18.80 -8.21 15.23
C MET A 151 -19.62 -9.20 16.07
N ILE A 152 -20.03 -8.74 17.26
CA ILE A 152 -20.96 -9.42 18.14
C ILE A 152 -22.15 -8.50 18.34
N ASP A 153 -23.35 -8.98 18.08
CA ASP A 153 -24.59 -8.20 18.28
C ASP A 153 -25.20 -8.44 19.67
N SER A 154 -26.33 -7.76 19.95
CA SER A 154 -27.05 -7.88 21.21
C SER A 154 -27.66 -9.26 21.48
N SER A 155 -27.81 -10.11 20.46
CA SER A 155 -28.23 -11.51 20.63
C SER A 155 -27.06 -12.46 20.90
N GLY A 156 -25.82 -11.97 20.79
CA GLY A 156 -24.61 -12.79 20.88
C GLY A 156 -24.23 -13.45 19.56
N GLN A 157 -24.86 -13.09 18.44
CA GLN A 157 -24.49 -13.62 17.13
C GLN A 157 -23.13 -13.05 16.70
N HIS A 158 -22.23 -13.92 16.26
CA HIS A 158 -20.93 -13.56 15.70
C HIS A 158 -21.03 -13.47 14.18
N LYS A 159 -20.55 -12.37 13.61
CA LYS A 159 -20.36 -12.26 12.15
C LYS A 159 -18.96 -11.78 11.84
N THR A 160 -18.28 -12.50 10.96
CA THR A 160 -16.98 -12.09 10.43
C THR A 160 -17.20 -11.06 9.33
N MET A 161 -16.45 -9.97 9.40
CA MET A 161 -16.46 -8.89 8.43
C MET A 161 -15.06 -8.71 7.86
N PRO A 162 -14.87 -8.91 6.55
CA PRO A 162 -13.62 -8.59 5.87
C PRO A 162 -13.32 -7.09 5.95
N MET A 163 -12.03 -6.72 5.89
CA MET A 163 -11.59 -5.32 5.91
C MET A 163 -12.22 -4.49 4.78
N SER A 164 -12.48 -5.09 3.62
CA SER A 164 -13.14 -4.44 2.48
C SER A 164 -14.57 -3.98 2.81
N ILE A 165 -15.30 -4.76 3.61
CA ILE A 165 -16.64 -4.38 4.08
C ILE A 165 -16.54 -3.38 5.23
N PHE A 166 -15.59 -3.58 6.14
CA PHE A 166 -15.39 -2.62 7.23
C PHE A 166 -15.06 -1.21 6.73
N ARG A 167 -14.29 -1.06 5.64
CA ARG A 167 -14.04 0.26 5.01
C ARG A 167 -15.30 0.94 4.48
N LYS A 168 -16.32 0.17 4.06
CA LYS A 168 -17.61 0.75 3.66
C LYS A 168 -18.38 1.27 4.87
N VAL A 169 -18.24 0.59 6.01
CA VAL A 169 -18.94 0.91 7.26
C VAL A 169 -18.26 2.02 8.06
N ALA A 170 -16.94 2.01 8.15
CA ALA A 170 -16.13 2.94 8.94
C ALA A 170 -15.42 4.00 8.07
N GLY A 171 -15.71 4.04 6.78
CA GLY A 171 -15.03 4.93 5.85
C GLY A 171 -13.55 4.58 5.61
N GLN A 172 -12.88 5.45 4.85
CA GLN A 172 -11.47 5.26 4.53
C GLN A 172 -10.57 5.60 5.70
N MET A 173 -9.65 4.67 5.99
CA MET A 173 -8.60 4.82 6.99
C MET A 173 -7.25 5.00 6.31
N PRO A 174 -6.33 5.79 6.92
CA PRO A 174 -4.98 5.97 6.38
C PRO A 174 -4.23 4.65 6.16
N SER A 175 -4.39 3.67 7.04
CA SER A 175 -3.79 2.33 6.86
C SER A 175 -4.68 1.23 7.46
N PRO A 176 -4.48 -0.04 7.08
CA PRO A 176 -5.10 -1.18 7.76
C PRO A 176 -4.30 -1.63 9.01
N LEU A 177 -3.23 -0.93 9.39
CA LEU A 177 -2.43 -1.23 10.58
C LEU A 177 -2.96 -0.44 11.77
N PHE A 178 -3.96 -1.00 12.46
CA PHE A 178 -4.60 -0.36 13.60
C PHE A 178 -5.05 -1.36 14.67
N TYR A 179 -5.46 -0.80 15.80
CA TYR A 179 -6.13 -1.49 16.89
C TYR A 179 -7.35 -0.68 17.35
N LEU A 180 -8.28 -1.39 18.01
CA LEU A 180 -9.49 -0.81 18.57
C LEU A 180 -9.27 -0.60 20.07
N GLU A 181 -9.61 0.58 20.56
CA GLU A 181 -9.66 0.91 21.97
C GLU A 181 -11.07 1.41 22.35
N LYS A 182 -11.37 1.36 23.64
CA LYS A 182 -12.52 2.08 24.18
C LYS A 182 -12.23 3.58 24.08
N ASP A 183 -13.20 4.35 23.60
CA ASP A 183 -13.08 5.80 23.63
C ASP A 183 -13.16 6.29 25.09
N PRO A 184 -12.11 6.95 25.63
CA PRO A 184 -12.10 7.43 27.00
C PRO A 184 -13.16 8.52 27.25
N LYS A 185 -13.69 9.15 26.20
CA LYS A 185 -14.66 10.25 26.29
C LYS A 185 -16.10 9.78 26.19
N SER A 186 -16.36 8.58 25.69
CA SER A 186 -17.73 8.10 25.45
C SER A 186 -17.80 6.58 25.34
N ALA A 187 -18.64 5.96 26.17
CA ALA A 187 -18.96 4.54 26.06
C ALA A 187 -19.78 4.18 24.80
N ARG A 188 -20.24 5.19 24.04
CA ARG A 188 -21.00 5.05 22.79
C ARG A 188 -20.13 5.22 21.54
N SER A 189 -18.80 5.17 21.69
CA SER A 189 -17.86 5.26 20.59
C SER A 189 -16.71 4.25 20.71
N ILE A 190 -16.14 3.91 19.56
CA ILE A 190 -14.93 3.09 19.42
C ILE A 190 -13.83 4.01 18.92
N LEU A 191 -12.69 4.01 19.61
CA LEU A 191 -11.48 4.69 19.19
C LEU A 191 -10.63 3.73 18.37
N ILE A 192 -10.27 4.15 17.16
CA ILE A 192 -9.34 3.43 16.30
C ILE A 192 -8.04 4.20 16.29
N LYS A 193 -6.96 3.53 16.70
CA LYS A 193 -5.60 4.06 16.64
C LYS A 193 -4.80 3.23 15.66
N GLY A 194 -4.17 3.89 14.71
CA GLY A 194 -3.37 3.22 13.71
C GLY A 194 -2.08 3.94 13.39
N VAL A 195 -1.27 3.24 12.61
CA VAL A 195 0.09 3.66 12.25
C VAL A 195 0.33 3.38 10.77
N GLY A 196 1.16 4.18 10.14
CA GLY A 196 1.44 4.10 8.71
C GLY A 196 0.36 4.74 7.85
N PHE A 197 0.64 4.82 6.56
CA PHE A 197 -0.20 5.45 5.56
C PHE A 197 -0.05 4.73 4.22
N GLY A 198 -1.17 4.20 3.73
CA GLY A 198 -1.27 3.40 2.51
C GLY A 198 -1.38 1.89 2.77
N HIS A 199 -1.33 1.12 1.69
CA HIS A 199 -1.63 -0.32 1.70
C HIS A 199 -0.48 -1.17 2.28
N GLY A 200 0.76 -0.66 2.29
CA GLY A 200 1.90 -1.34 2.91
C GLY A 200 2.72 -2.25 1.99
N VAL A 201 2.30 -2.47 0.75
CA VAL A 201 2.99 -3.37 -0.20
C VAL A 201 4.07 -2.61 -0.98
N GLY A 202 5.18 -3.27 -1.28
CA GLY A 202 6.28 -2.70 -2.06
C GLY A 202 7.07 -1.64 -1.28
N MET A 203 7.39 -0.52 -1.93
CA MET A 203 8.30 0.49 -1.37
C MET A 203 7.60 1.46 -0.41
N SER A 204 8.19 1.67 0.76
CA SER A 204 7.82 2.71 1.72
C SER A 204 8.55 4.01 1.37
N GLN A 205 7.83 5.11 1.14
CA GLN A 205 8.44 6.40 0.81
C GLN A 205 9.26 6.96 1.98
N GLN A 206 8.72 6.89 3.20
CA GLN A 206 9.46 7.31 4.39
C GLN A 206 10.68 6.41 4.66
N GLY A 207 10.56 5.09 4.46
CA GLY A 207 11.69 4.18 4.61
C GLY A 207 12.79 4.43 3.56
N ALA A 208 12.42 4.66 2.30
CA ALA A 208 13.35 5.09 1.24
C ALA A 208 14.05 6.41 1.57
N ALA A 209 13.31 7.41 2.07
CA ALA A 209 13.89 8.69 2.48
C ALA A 209 14.86 8.53 3.65
N ALA A 210 14.56 7.66 4.63
CA ALA A 210 15.44 7.37 5.75
C ALA A 210 16.73 6.66 5.31
N LEU A 211 16.64 5.68 4.40
CA LEU A 211 17.81 5.01 3.82
C LEU A 211 18.71 5.99 3.07
N ALA A 212 18.14 6.87 2.24
CA ALA A 212 18.89 7.89 1.54
C ALA A 212 19.54 8.90 2.52
N GLY A 213 18.78 9.43 3.48
CA GLY A 213 19.24 10.50 4.37
C GLY A 213 20.19 10.04 5.49
N GLN A 214 20.02 8.81 6.01
CA GLN A 214 20.77 8.32 7.18
C GLN A 214 21.88 7.33 6.82
N LYS A 215 21.79 6.69 5.64
CA LYS A 215 22.79 5.69 5.17
C LYS A 215 23.40 6.02 3.82
N ALA A 216 23.01 7.14 3.20
CA ALA A 216 23.47 7.54 1.87
C ALA A 216 23.27 6.43 0.82
N TRP A 217 22.24 5.58 0.99
CA TRP A 217 21.92 4.57 -0.01
C TRP A 217 21.49 5.25 -1.30
N ASP A 218 22.02 4.78 -2.41
CA ASP A 218 21.54 5.22 -3.72
C ASP A 218 20.17 4.62 -4.03
N TYR A 219 19.51 5.17 -5.05
CA TYR A 219 18.18 4.70 -5.44
C TYR A 219 18.19 3.24 -5.89
N LYS A 220 19.29 2.70 -6.42
CA LYS A 220 19.36 1.30 -6.84
C LYS A 220 19.32 0.41 -5.62
N GLN A 221 20.13 0.68 -4.60
CA GLN A 221 20.13 -0.06 -3.33
C GLN A 221 18.74 -0.03 -2.68
N ILE A 222 18.08 1.14 -2.65
CA ILE A 222 16.72 1.29 -2.11
C ILE A 222 15.71 0.46 -2.90
N LEU A 223 15.73 0.53 -4.23
CA LEU A 223 14.83 -0.28 -5.06
C LEU A 223 15.09 -1.78 -4.87
N GLY A 224 16.35 -2.20 -4.69
CA GLY A 224 16.74 -3.60 -4.50
C GLY A 224 16.31 -4.17 -3.14
N TYR A 225 16.15 -3.28 -2.16
CA TYR A 225 15.63 -3.62 -0.85
C TYR A 225 14.13 -3.93 -0.87
N TYR A 226 13.34 -3.09 -1.55
CA TYR A 226 11.88 -3.22 -1.59
C TYR A 226 11.36 -4.11 -2.73
N TYR A 227 12.09 -4.18 -3.85
CA TYR A 227 11.69 -4.92 -5.05
C TYR A 227 12.68 -6.04 -5.38
N LEU A 228 12.48 -7.20 -4.75
CA LEU A 228 13.42 -8.33 -4.81
C LEU A 228 13.52 -8.93 -6.21
N ASN A 229 14.73 -9.37 -6.57
CA ASN A 229 15.02 -10.05 -7.82
C ASN A 229 14.61 -9.25 -9.08
N THR A 230 14.48 -7.93 -8.96
CA THR A 230 14.17 -7.05 -10.10
C THR A 230 15.44 -6.60 -10.80
N THR A 231 15.27 -6.17 -12.04
CA THR A 231 16.33 -5.62 -12.89
C THR A 231 15.94 -4.20 -13.26
N LEU A 232 16.85 -3.26 -13.05
CA LEU A 232 16.70 -1.90 -13.55
C LEU A 232 17.01 -1.91 -15.05
N CYS A 233 16.15 -1.26 -15.82
CA CYS A 233 16.30 -1.17 -17.25
C CYS A 233 15.93 0.21 -17.76
N THR A 234 16.65 0.70 -18.75
CA THR A 234 16.28 1.92 -19.48
C THR A 234 15.39 1.53 -20.65
N LEU A 235 14.25 2.20 -20.77
CA LEU A 235 13.42 2.11 -21.95
C LEU A 235 14.17 2.70 -23.14
N ASP A 236 14.38 1.89 -24.16
CA ASP A 236 14.83 2.41 -25.45
C ASP A 236 13.66 3.14 -26.11
N ALA A 237 13.95 4.07 -27.04
CA ALA A 237 12.94 4.60 -27.95
C ALA A 237 12.46 3.46 -28.89
N GLY A 238 11.66 2.55 -28.36
CA GLY A 238 11.07 1.44 -29.10
C GLY A 238 10.05 1.94 -30.10
N ASN A 239 9.83 1.19 -31.17
CA ASN A 239 8.71 1.44 -32.08
C ASN A 239 7.37 1.28 -31.32
N ASP A 240 6.27 1.76 -31.92
CA ASP A 240 4.92 1.89 -31.35
C ASP A 240 4.33 0.65 -30.63
N SER A 241 4.98 -0.52 -30.73
CA SER A 241 4.44 -1.83 -30.37
C SER A 241 4.68 -2.28 -28.93
N MET A 242 5.62 -1.70 -28.16
CA MET A 242 5.74 -1.78 -26.69
C MET A 242 7.14 -1.32 -26.25
N PRO A 243 7.30 -0.75 -25.04
CA PRO A 243 8.63 -0.47 -24.50
C PRO A 243 9.42 -1.77 -24.31
N GLU A 244 10.53 -1.94 -25.03
CA GLU A 244 11.43 -3.07 -24.89
C GLU A 244 12.65 -2.69 -24.03
N CYS A 245 13.03 -3.60 -23.15
CA CYS A 245 14.20 -3.46 -22.29
C CYS A 245 15.43 -4.09 -22.99
N LYS A 246 16.16 -3.33 -23.82
CA LYS A 246 17.24 -3.89 -24.64
C LYS A 246 18.65 -3.39 -24.31
N SER A 247 18.85 -2.19 -23.75
CA SER A 247 20.21 -1.61 -23.73
C SER A 247 21.06 -1.78 -22.45
N GLN A 248 20.51 -1.81 -21.23
CA GLN A 248 21.29 -2.07 -20.00
C GLN A 248 20.47 -2.78 -18.91
N LYS A 249 20.90 -3.98 -18.51
CA LYS A 249 20.29 -4.75 -17.42
C LYS A 249 21.24 -4.74 -16.23
N GLU A 250 20.91 -3.97 -15.22
CA GLU A 250 21.62 -4.02 -13.95
C GLU A 250 20.74 -4.75 -12.94
N LYS A 251 21.24 -5.86 -12.40
CA LYS A 251 20.60 -6.48 -11.24
C LYS A 251 20.60 -5.46 -10.13
N VAL A 252 19.42 -5.14 -9.62
CA VAL A 252 19.33 -4.23 -8.49
C VAL A 252 19.95 -4.96 -7.30
N ALA A 253 21.04 -4.39 -6.76
CA ALA A 253 21.84 -5.04 -5.74
C ALA A 253 20.97 -5.42 -4.53
N GLN A 254 20.99 -6.70 -4.17
CA GLN A 254 20.29 -7.16 -2.98
C GLN A 254 21.17 -6.87 -1.78
N THR A 255 20.80 -5.87 -0.99
CA THR A 255 21.37 -5.70 0.33
C THR A 255 20.78 -6.78 1.23
N ASN A 256 21.62 -7.73 1.64
CA ASN A 256 21.28 -8.70 2.69
C ASN A 256 21.13 -7.95 4.01
N ALA A 257 19.96 -7.39 4.27
CA ALA A 257 19.59 -6.99 5.62
C ALA A 257 19.23 -8.26 6.38
N GLY A 258 20.25 -8.89 6.98
CA GLY A 258 20.19 -9.83 8.12
C GLY A 258 19.28 -11.06 7.99
N ARG A 259 19.89 -12.24 8.09
CA ARG A 259 19.22 -13.44 8.64
C ARG A 259 18.72 -13.16 10.05
#